data_AF-A0A3Q0SFG6-F1
#
_entry.id   AF-A0A3Q0SFG6-F1
#
_cell.length_a   1.000
_cell.length_b   1.000
_cell.length_c   1.000
_cell.angle_alpha   90.00
_cell.angle_beta   90.00
_cell.angle_gamma   90.00
#
_symmetry.space_group_name_H-M   'P 1'
#
loop_
_entity.id
_entity.type
_entity.pdbx_description
1 polymer ?
#
loop_
_entity_poly.entity_id
_entity_poly.type
_entity_poly.pdbx_seq_one_letter_code
_entity_poly.pdbx_strand_id
1 'polypeptide(L)'
;MLLTSHAHGSNIIQGEKVPENSMLYMASVQNNDGHVCGGFLVTEDFVVTAAHCDALNITHVVIGTHNLKKSYNKKINVVKKFKPNSFNNVWQGDDIMLLQLSRKAQLGCNVQIIQLPCAETNLQENEICQVAGWGKTRTGGETVDHLREVNVSVINPQVCREQWPGLPANVICAGGYGTNKGFCQGDSGGPLVCSGLAVGIVSFNKYRNCNYPDVPNVYTDISKYLHWINEILTTTNLS
;
A
#
# COMPACT_ATOMS: atom_id res chain seq x y z
N MET A 1 3.63 44.29 6.80
CA MET A 1 4.27 42.96 6.97
C MET A 1 3.22 42.01 7.52
N LEU A 2 2.61 41.20 6.66
CA LEU A 2 1.62 40.19 7.04
C LEU A 2 2.37 38.88 7.29
N LEU A 3 2.41 38.44 8.55
CA LEU A 3 2.85 37.11 8.94
C LEU A 3 1.67 36.16 8.79
N THR A 4 1.62 35.42 7.69
CA THR A 4 0.78 34.22 7.59
C THR A 4 1.58 33.02 8.09
N SER A 5 1.30 32.60 9.31
CA SER A 5 1.84 31.37 9.91
C SER A 5 1.31 30.15 9.17
N HIS A 6 2.23 29.24 8.85
CA HIS A 6 2.03 28.05 8.04
C HIS A 6 1.07 27.05 8.69
N ALA A 7 0.17 26.48 7.89
CA ALA A 7 -0.71 25.39 8.29
C ALA A 7 0.10 24.10 8.49
N HIS A 8 0.30 23.70 9.75
CA HIS A 8 0.81 22.37 10.08
C HIS A 8 -0.32 21.35 9.98
N GLY A 9 -0.34 20.59 8.89
CA GLY A 9 -1.28 19.49 8.69
C GLY A 9 -0.61 18.29 8.05
N SER A 10 0.41 17.70 8.68
CA SER A 10 1.04 16.46 8.21
C SER A 10 0.30 15.22 8.73
N ASN A 11 0.35 14.06 8.04
CA ASN A 11 0.33 12.64 8.50
C ASN A 11 0.05 11.64 7.31
N ILE A 12 0.19 10.30 7.33
CA ILE A 12 1.42 9.50 7.00
C ILE A 12 2.66 10.11 7.64
N ILE A 13 3.67 9.41 8.13
CA ILE A 13 4.71 10.12 8.92
C ILE A 13 5.32 11.26 8.08
N GLN A 14 4.98 12.51 8.43
CA GLN A 14 5.20 13.73 7.63
C GLN A 14 4.63 13.82 6.20
N GLY A 15 3.57 13.08 5.91
CA GLY A 15 2.79 13.15 4.67
C GLY A 15 1.73 14.24 4.67
N GLU A 16 1.07 14.45 3.54
CA GLU A 16 0.03 15.45 3.35
C GLU A 16 -1.29 14.82 2.94
N LYS A 17 -2.39 15.57 3.06
CA LYS A 17 -3.69 15.09 2.61
C LYS A 17 -3.68 15.00 1.09
N VAL A 18 -4.06 13.83 0.56
CA VAL A 18 -4.15 13.61 -0.88
C VAL A 18 -5.27 14.46 -1.49
N PRO A 19 -5.02 15.17 -2.60
CA PRO A 19 -6.06 15.87 -3.37
C PRO A 19 -7.19 14.93 -3.81
N GLU A 20 -8.45 15.40 -3.82
CA GLU A 20 -9.62 14.54 -4.09
C GLU A 20 -9.63 13.86 -5.48
N ASN A 21 -8.81 14.32 -6.42
CA ASN A 21 -8.70 13.83 -7.79
C ASN A 21 -7.40 13.08 -8.10
N SER A 22 -6.60 12.72 -7.08
CA SER A 22 -5.40 11.90 -7.26
C SER A 22 -5.51 10.57 -6.52
N MET A 23 -4.65 9.61 -6.88
CA MET A 23 -4.59 8.27 -6.26
C MET A 23 -5.94 7.53 -6.25
N LEU A 24 -6.69 7.66 -7.35
CA LEU A 24 -8.05 7.12 -7.49
C LEU A 24 -8.12 5.59 -7.56
N TYR A 25 -6.96 4.93 -7.53
CA TYR A 25 -6.81 3.48 -7.40
C TYR A 25 -6.80 2.97 -5.96
N MET A 26 -6.72 3.86 -4.97
CA MET A 26 -6.63 3.46 -3.57
C MET A 26 -7.89 2.73 -3.11
N ALA A 27 -7.68 1.59 -2.45
CA ALA A 27 -8.70 0.79 -1.81
C ALA A 27 -8.42 0.72 -0.31
N SER A 28 -9.45 1.00 0.49
CA SER A 28 -9.44 0.72 1.92
C SER A 28 -9.96 -0.70 2.12
N VAL A 29 -9.10 -1.60 2.59
CA VAL A 29 -9.46 -2.99 2.91
C VAL A 29 -10.01 -3.02 4.33
N GLN A 30 -11.22 -3.58 4.48
CA GLN A 30 -12.00 -3.47 5.71
C GLN A 30 -12.54 -4.81 6.20
N ASN A 31 -12.77 -4.88 7.51
CA ASN A 31 -13.59 -5.89 8.15
C ASN A 31 -14.87 -5.24 8.72
N ASN A 32 -15.58 -5.92 9.61
CA ASN A 32 -16.83 -5.38 10.20
C ASN A 32 -16.60 -4.20 11.16
N ASP A 33 -15.37 -4.02 11.65
CA ASP A 33 -14.97 -2.95 12.58
C ASP A 33 -14.39 -1.72 11.86
N GLY A 34 -14.14 -1.83 10.55
CA GLY A 34 -13.68 -0.73 9.70
C GLY A 34 -12.37 -1.02 8.99
N HIS A 35 -11.58 0.03 8.76
CA HIS A 35 -10.32 -0.04 8.02
C HIS A 35 -9.24 -0.81 8.77
N VAL A 36 -8.65 -1.80 8.10
CA VAL A 36 -7.61 -2.66 8.67
C VAL A 36 -6.31 -2.66 7.86
N CYS A 37 -6.40 -2.50 6.54
CA CYS A 37 -5.28 -2.44 5.61
C CYS A 37 -5.59 -1.55 4.41
N GLY A 38 -4.54 -1.09 3.73
CA GLY A 38 -4.62 -0.52 2.40
C GLY A 38 -4.69 -1.59 1.31
N GLY A 39 -4.91 -1.13 0.09
CA GLY A 39 -4.91 -1.89 -1.13
C GLY A 39 -5.01 -0.95 -2.33
N PHE A 40 -4.92 -1.51 -3.53
CA PHE A 40 -5.04 -0.74 -4.75
C PHE A 40 -5.65 -1.56 -5.89
N LEU A 41 -6.46 -0.88 -6.71
CA LEU A 41 -7.22 -1.48 -7.81
C LEU A 41 -6.32 -1.67 -9.06
N VAL A 42 -6.20 -2.90 -9.56
CA VAL A 42 -5.37 -3.24 -10.74
C VAL A 42 -6.21 -3.67 -11.95
N THR A 43 -7.42 -4.17 -11.71
CA THR A 43 -8.51 -4.31 -12.70
C THR A 43 -9.80 -3.82 -12.07
N GLU A 44 -10.88 -3.71 -12.84
CA GLU A 44 -12.18 -3.25 -12.30
C GLU A 44 -12.67 -4.10 -11.10
N ASP A 45 -12.25 -5.35 -10.99
CA ASP A 45 -12.70 -6.34 -10.01
C ASP A 45 -11.59 -7.01 -9.19
N PHE A 46 -10.34 -6.55 -9.30
CA PHE A 46 -9.23 -7.03 -8.48
C PHE A 46 -8.50 -5.91 -7.75
N VAL A 47 -8.36 -6.11 -6.45
CA VAL A 47 -7.53 -5.30 -5.55
C VAL A 47 -6.31 -6.09 -5.12
N VAL A 48 -5.14 -5.48 -5.21
CA VAL A 48 -3.92 -5.99 -4.57
C VAL A 48 -3.83 -5.45 -3.14
N THR A 49 -3.41 -6.31 -2.21
CA THR A 49 -3.10 -5.98 -0.82
C THR A 49 -1.98 -6.91 -0.30
N ALA A 50 -1.60 -6.79 0.96
CA ALA A 50 -0.61 -7.67 1.58
C ALA A 50 -1.26 -8.96 2.11
N ALA A 51 -0.56 -10.09 2.01
CA ALA A 51 -1.09 -11.39 2.44
C ALA A 51 -1.35 -11.46 3.95
N HIS A 52 -0.53 -10.79 4.77
CA HIS A 52 -0.70 -10.76 6.22
C HIS A 52 -2.00 -10.07 6.66
N CYS A 53 -2.61 -9.23 5.80
CA CYS A 53 -3.90 -8.59 6.09
C CYS A 53 -5.05 -9.61 6.20
N ASP A 54 -4.89 -10.82 5.65
CA ASP A 54 -5.92 -11.87 5.72
C ASP A 54 -6.27 -12.26 7.16
N ALA A 55 -5.29 -12.19 8.08
CA ALA A 55 -5.49 -12.46 9.51
C ALA A 55 -6.44 -11.47 10.21
N LEU A 56 -6.82 -10.38 9.54
CA LEU A 56 -7.70 -9.32 10.07
C LEU A 56 -9.18 -9.52 9.68
N ASN A 57 -9.54 -10.69 9.15
CA ASN A 57 -10.91 -11.06 8.77
C ASN A 57 -11.53 -10.10 7.73
N ILE A 58 -10.81 -9.85 6.65
CA ILE A 58 -11.25 -8.99 5.54
C ILE A 58 -12.61 -9.46 5.01
N THR A 59 -13.57 -8.53 4.89
CA THR A 59 -14.91 -8.78 4.35
C THR A 59 -15.20 -7.99 3.07
N HIS A 60 -14.71 -6.75 2.98
CA HIS A 60 -15.01 -5.86 1.86
C HIS A 60 -13.90 -4.84 1.63
N VAL A 61 -13.98 -4.16 0.49
CA VAL A 61 -13.18 -2.98 0.19
C VAL A 61 -14.07 -1.75 0.07
N VAL A 62 -13.49 -0.60 0.36
CA VAL A 62 -14.06 0.72 0.08
C VAL A 62 -13.18 1.42 -0.94
N ILE A 63 -13.76 1.78 -2.08
CA ILE A 63 -13.03 2.38 -3.21
C ILE A 63 -13.71 3.70 -3.63
N GLY A 64 -12.92 4.64 -4.15
CA GLY A 64 -13.44 5.88 -4.74
C GLY A 64 -13.77 6.97 -3.74
N THR A 65 -13.09 6.98 -2.59
CA THR A 65 -13.22 8.05 -1.59
C THR A 65 -11.87 8.34 -0.94
N HIS A 66 -11.59 9.61 -0.71
CA HIS A 66 -10.46 10.04 0.12
C HIS A 66 -10.86 10.16 1.59
N ASN A 67 -12.15 10.16 1.93
CA ASN A 67 -12.62 10.25 3.31
C ASN A 67 -13.49 9.03 3.68
N LEU A 68 -13.01 8.21 4.61
CA LEU A 68 -13.70 6.98 5.04
C LEU A 68 -14.99 7.26 5.83
N LYS A 69 -15.17 8.45 6.41
CA LYS A 69 -16.46 8.85 7.01
C LYS A 69 -17.56 9.12 5.99
N LYS A 70 -17.22 9.28 4.70
CA LYS A 70 -18.16 9.58 3.61
C LYS A 70 -18.37 8.40 2.65
N SER A 71 -18.08 7.16 3.09
CA SER A 71 -17.94 6.02 2.18
C SER A 71 -19.02 4.93 2.28
N TYR A 72 -20.14 5.18 2.95
CA TYR A 72 -21.16 4.16 3.24
C TYR A 72 -21.65 3.41 1.97
N ASN A 73 -21.82 4.13 0.85
CA ASN A 73 -22.31 3.57 -0.43
C ASN A 73 -21.20 3.04 -1.35
N LYS A 74 -19.95 3.01 -0.89
CA LYS A 74 -18.76 2.70 -1.72
C LYS A 74 -18.14 1.34 -1.42
N LYS A 75 -18.90 0.48 -0.72
CA LYS A 75 -18.48 -0.86 -0.30
C LYS A 75 -18.67 -1.88 -1.42
N ILE A 76 -17.67 -2.72 -1.64
CA ILE A 76 -17.73 -3.88 -2.54
C ILE A 76 -17.21 -5.10 -1.78
N ASN A 77 -18.01 -6.17 -1.73
CA ASN A 77 -17.64 -7.38 -0.99
C ASN A 77 -16.47 -8.09 -1.67
N VAL A 78 -15.63 -8.74 -0.86
CA VAL A 78 -14.60 -9.66 -1.35
C VAL A 78 -15.22 -11.06 -1.46
N VAL A 79 -15.09 -11.70 -2.62
CA VAL A 79 -15.65 -13.04 -2.86
C VAL A 79 -14.58 -14.14 -2.91
N LYS A 80 -13.36 -13.81 -3.32
CA LYS A 80 -12.22 -14.74 -3.28
C LYS A 80 -10.95 -13.99 -2.87
N LYS A 81 -10.04 -14.74 -2.25
CA LYS A 81 -8.72 -14.28 -1.82
C LYS A 81 -7.68 -15.23 -2.39
N PHE A 82 -6.67 -14.69 -3.05
CA PHE A 82 -5.57 -15.46 -3.63
C PHE A 82 -4.27 -14.99 -3.01
N LYS A 83 -3.53 -15.90 -2.37
CA LYS A 83 -2.20 -15.64 -1.82
C LYS A 83 -1.23 -16.73 -2.29
N PRO A 84 0.06 -16.43 -2.48
CA PRO A 84 1.05 -17.46 -2.78
C PRO A 84 1.05 -18.54 -1.70
N ASN A 85 1.11 -19.82 -2.08
CA ASN A 85 1.22 -20.93 -1.13
C ASN A 85 2.51 -20.87 -0.30
N SER A 86 3.52 -20.15 -0.79
CA SER A 86 4.80 -19.93 -0.12
C SER A 86 4.73 -18.84 0.97
N PHE A 87 3.66 -18.04 1.02
CA PHE A 87 3.48 -17.06 2.09
C PHE A 87 3.27 -17.75 3.43
N ASN A 88 4.24 -17.62 4.33
CA ASN A 88 4.15 -18.09 5.70
C ASN A 88 4.39 -16.97 6.72
N ASN A 89 5.30 -16.03 6.44
CA ASN A 89 5.42 -14.79 7.22
C ASN A 89 6.01 -13.65 6.37
N VAL A 90 5.89 -12.42 6.88
CA VAL A 90 6.30 -11.20 6.16
C VAL A 90 7.79 -11.15 5.81
N TRP A 91 8.67 -11.81 6.58
CA TRP A 91 10.12 -11.78 6.33
C TRP A 91 10.55 -12.56 5.10
N GLN A 92 9.69 -13.43 4.58
CA GLN A 92 9.96 -14.23 3.38
C GLN A 92 9.63 -13.47 2.08
N GLY A 93 9.08 -12.25 2.18
CA GLY A 93 8.83 -11.36 1.04
C GLY A 93 7.58 -11.69 0.21
N ASP A 94 7.03 -12.91 0.31
CA ASP A 94 5.80 -13.37 -0.36
C ASP A 94 4.50 -12.75 0.18
N ASP A 95 4.57 -11.55 0.73
CA ASP A 95 3.48 -10.85 1.40
C ASP A 95 2.57 -10.09 0.41
N ILE A 96 1.95 -10.84 -0.51
CA ILE A 96 1.03 -10.34 -1.54
C ILE A 96 -0.26 -11.15 -1.59
N MET A 97 -1.38 -10.46 -1.79
CA MET A 97 -2.69 -11.08 -1.97
C MET A 97 -3.54 -10.31 -2.99
N LEU A 98 -4.24 -11.06 -3.83
CA LEU A 98 -5.29 -10.55 -4.72
C LEU A 98 -6.67 -10.81 -4.10
N LEU A 99 -7.49 -9.77 -4.07
CA LEU A 99 -8.88 -9.81 -3.64
C LEU A 99 -9.78 -9.70 -4.88
N GLN A 100 -10.55 -10.74 -5.17
CA GLN A 100 -11.60 -10.66 -6.18
C GLN A 100 -12.85 -10.01 -5.57
N LEU A 101 -13.36 -9.00 -6.26
CA LEU A 101 -14.52 -8.23 -5.84
C LEU A 101 -15.82 -8.87 -6.36
N SER A 102 -16.91 -8.72 -5.59
CA SER A 102 -18.22 -9.27 -5.93
C SER A 102 -18.87 -8.62 -7.16
N ARG A 103 -18.37 -7.45 -7.57
CA ARG A 103 -18.77 -6.71 -8.77
C ARG A 103 -17.62 -5.82 -9.19
N LYS A 104 -17.60 -5.49 -10.48
CA LYS A 104 -16.70 -4.48 -11.06
C LYS A 104 -16.95 -3.11 -10.43
N ALA A 105 -15.87 -2.44 -10.07
CA ALA A 105 -15.85 -1.04 -9.70
C ALA A 105 -16.12 -0.19 -10.95
N GLN A 106 -16.94 0.85 -10.80
CA GLN A 106 -17.26 1.77 -11.88
C GLN A 106 -16.11 2.77 -12.03
N LEU A 107 -15.30 2.61 -13.08
CA LEU A 107 -14.22 3.55 -13.38
C LEU A 107 -14.80 4.93 -13.74
N GLY A 108 -14.08 6.00 -13.39
CA GLY A 108 -14.51 7.37 -13.65
C GLY A 108 -13.68 8.40 -12.90
N CYS A 109 -14.29 9.56 -12.60
CA CYS A 109 -13.59 10.69 -11.98
C CYS A 109 -13.07 10.40 -10.56
N ASN A 110 -13.59 9.36 -9.90
CA ASN A 110 -13.24 9.02 -8.52
C ASN A 110 -12.57 7.65 -8.37
N VAL A 111 -12.56 6.83 -9.44
CA VAL A 111 -12.07 5.45 -9.40
C VAL A 111 -11.28 5.18 -10.67
N GLN A 112 -10.02 4.77 -10.51
CA GLN A 112 -9.16 4.36 -11.62
C GLN A 112 -8.38 3.11 -11.23
N ILE A 113 -7.81 2.43 -12.22
CA ILE A 113 -6.85 1.35 -11.99
C ILE A 113 -5.43 1.93 -12.02
N ILE A 114 -4.51 1.34 -11.25
CA ILE A 114 -3.08 1.62 -11.38
C ILE A 114 -2.40 0.53 -12.21
N GLN A 115 -1.41 0.94 -13.00
CA GLN A 115 -0.60 0.02 -13.79
C GLN A 115 0.47 -0.65 -12.91
N LEU A 116 0.70 -1.92 -13.19
CA LEU A 116 1.80 -2.68 -12.61
C LEU A 116 3.08 -2.49 -13.44
N PRO A 117 4.26 -2.63 -12.84
CA PRO A 117 5.53 -2.59 -13.56
C PRO A 117 5.64 -3.71 -14.58
N CYS A 118 6.52 -3.53 -15.56
CA CYS A 118 7.02 -4.64 -16.37
C CYS A 118 8.02 -5.48 -15.57
N ALA A 119 8.24 -6.72 -16.02
CA ALA A 119 9.31 -7.56 -15.49
C ALA A 119 10.65 -6.81 -15.56
N GLU A 120 11.49 -6.99 -14.55
CA GLU A 120 12.83 -6.38 -14.43
C GLU A 120 12.86 -4.84 -14.24
N THR A 121 11.79 -4.26 -13.69
CA THR A 121 11.84 -2.84 -13.26
C THR A 121 12.89 -2.67 -12.17
N ASN A 122 13.99 -2.00 -12.50
CA ASN A 122 15.10 -1.74 -11.60
C ASN A 122 15.00 -0.34 -10.99
N LEU A 123 14.51 -0.28 -9.76
CA LEU A 123 14.46 0.96 -8.99
C LEU A 123 15.86 1.45 -8.67
N GLN A 124 16.10 2.74 -8.87
CA GLN A 124 17.39 3.35 -8.57
C GLN A 124 17.43 3.79 -7.10
N GLU A 125 18.61 3.74 -6.49
CA GLU A 125 18.80 4.35 -5.17
C GLU A 125 18.44 5.83 -5.21
N ASN A 126 17.76 6.31 -4.18
CA ASN A 126 17.21 7.66 -4.06
C ASN A 126 16.11 8.03 -5.06
N GLU A 127 15.63 7.09 -5.89
CA GLU A 127 14.41 7.31 -6.66
C GLU A 127 13.25 7.66 -5.73
N ILE A 128 12.52 8.72 -6.07
CA ILE A 128 11.42 9.23 -5.26
C ILE A 128 10.14 8.51 -5.64
N CYS A 129 9.52 7.90 -4.65
CA CYS A 129 8.26 7.18 -4.76
C CYS A 129 7.26 7.72 -3.75
N GLN A 130 5.99 7.42 -3.97
CA GLN A 130 4.89 7.80 -3.10
C GLN A 130 4.35 6.57 -2.38
N VAL A 131 4.12 6.70 -1.08
CA VAL A 131 3.32 5.75 -0.31
C VAL A 131 2.10 6.47 0.24
N ALA A 132 0.94 5.83 0.16
CA ALA A 132 -0.31 6.42 0.56
C ALA A 132 -1.21 5.43 1.31
N GLY A 133 -2.07 5.96 2.16
CA GLY A 133 -2.98 5.16 2.96
C GLY A 133 -3.75 5.95 4.02
N TRP A 134 -4.52 5.20 4.80
CA TRP A 134 -5.31 5.68 5.94
C TRP A 134 -4.74 5.19 7.27
N GLY A 135 -3.47 4.76 7.25
CA GLY A 135 -2.78 4.25 8.41
C GLY A 135 -2.58 5.29 9.50
N LYS A 136 -2.06 4.79 10.61
CA LYS A 136 -1.68 5.58 11.77
C LYS A 136 -0.60 6.60 11.40
N THR A 137 -0.47 7.58 12.27
CA THR A 137 0.40 8.73 12.01
C THR A 137 1.50 8.91 13.05
N ARG A 138 1.49 8.01 14.02
CA ARG A 138 2.41 7.92 15.14
C ARG A 138 2.25 6.55 15.78
N THR A 139 3.30 6.08 16.42
CA THR A 139 3.26 4.82 17.18
C THR A 139 2.14 4.87 18.24
N GLY A 140 1.32 3.82 18.31
CA GLY A 140 0.21 3.73 19.26
C GLY A 140 -0.99 4.65 18.95
N GLY A 141 -0.97 5.44 17.87
CA GLY A 141 -2.10 6.28 17.46
C GLY A 141 -3.27 5.51 16.85
N GLU A 142 -4.28 6.26 16.42
CA GLU A 142 -5.41 5.78 15.62
C GLU A 142 -5.15 5.97 14.12
N THR A 143 -5.87 5.21 13.30
CA THR A 143 -5.93 5.42 11.84
C THR A 143 -6.63 6.74 11.52
N VAL A 144 -6.45 7.24 10.30
CA VAL A 144 -7.02 8.52 9.87
C VAL A 144 -8.14 8.34 8.87
N ASP A 145 -9.10 9.27 8.87
CA ASP A 145 -10.23 9.20 7.93
C ASP A 145 -9.85 9.66 6.52
N HIS A 146 -8.93 10.62 6.43
CA HIS A 146 -8.50 11.22 5.18
C HIS A 146 -7.31 10.46 4.59
N LEU A 147 -7.37 10.16 3.29
CA LEU A 147 -6.27 9.56 2.55
C LEU A 147 -5.09 10.52 2.58
N ARG A 148 -3.91 9.98 2.87
CA ARG A 148 -2.69 10.76 2.96
C ARG A 148 -1.57 10.09 2.20
N GLU A 149 -0.59 10.88 1.77
CA GLU A 149 0.57 10.42 1.02
C GLU A 149 1.86 11.02 1.57
N VAL A 150 2.98 10.35 1.35
CA VAL A 150 4.31 10.95 1.53
C VAL A 150 5.27 10.45 0.45
N ASN A 151 6.19 11.33 0.06
CA ASN A 151 7.35 10.94 -0.71
C ASN A 151 8.36 10.19 0.16
N VAL A 152 8.77 9.02 -0.29
CA VAL A 152 9.86 8.20 0.26
C VAL A 152 10.92 7.97 -0.82
N SER A 153 12.16 7.79 -0.40
CA SER A 153 13.26 7.47 -1.30
C SER A 153 13.57 5.99 -1.24
N VAL A 154 13.82 5.37 -2.40
CA VAL A 154 14.29 3.99 -2.50
C VAL A 154 15.68 3.88 -1.86
N ILE A 155 15.88 2.82 -1.08
CA ILE A 155 17.12 2.55 -0.35
C ILE A 155 17.88 1.44 -1.08
N ASN A 156 19.20 1.60 -1.15
CA ASN A 156 20.09 0.62 -1.76
C ASN A 156 19.83 -0.80 -1.21
N PRO A 157 19.64 -1.82 -2.07
CA PRO A 157 19.37 -3.19 -1.62
C PRO A 157 20.44 -3.79 -0.69
N GLN A 158 21.70 -3.37 -0.84
CA GLN A 158 22.77 -3.80 0.07
C GLN A 158 22.58 -3.20 1.46
N VAL A 159 22.37 -1.89 1.55
CA VAL A 159 22.09 -1.20 2.83
C VAL A 159 20.83 -1.77 3.49
N CYS A 160 19.79 -2.03 2.70
CA CYS A 160 18.57 -2.69 3.16
C CYS A 160 18.86 -4.03 3.85
N ARG A 161 19.66 -4.91 3.24
CA ARG A 161 20.05 -6.22 3.81
C ARG A 161 21.00 -6.10 5.00
N GLU A 162 21.82 -5.07 5.06
CA GLU A 162 22.67 -4.80 6.22
C GLU A 162 21.84 -4.38 7.45
N GLN A 163 20.81 -3.55 7.24
CA GLN A 163 19.86 -3.16 8.29
C GLN A 163 18.87 -4.28 8.65
N TRP A 164 18.60 -5.17 7.70
CA TRP A 164 17.73 -6.32 7.86
C TRP A 164 18.40 -7.63 7.38
N PRO A 165 19.27 -8.23 8.21
CA PRO A 165 19.94 -9.47 7.86
C PRO A 165 18.94 -10.58 7.56
N GLY A 166 19.11 -11.24 6.40
CA GLY A 166 18.26 -12.35 5.97
C GLY A 166 17.06 -11.95 5.11
N LEU A 167 16.89 -10.67 4.74
CA LEU A 167 15.87 -10.31 3.77
C LEU A 167 16.12 -10.95 2.39
N PRO A 168 15.08 -11.54 1.78
CA PRO A 168 15.16 -12.10 0.44
C PRO A 168 15.18 -11.02 -0.65
N ALA A 169 15.38 -11.42 -1.91
CA ALA A 169 15.52 -10.50 -3.05
C ALA A 169 14.18 -10.01 -3.65
N ASN A 170 13.05 -10.48 -3.13
CA ASN A 170 11.67 -10.14 -3.52
C ASN A 170 11.09 -9.00 -2.66
N VAL A 171 11.94 -8.14 -2.09
CA VAL A 171 11.52 -6.99 -1.29
C VAL A 171 12.22 -5.71 -1.74
N ILE A 172 11.56 -4.59 -1.48
CA ILE A 172 12.07 -3.23 -1.69
C ILE A 172 12.17 -2.55 -0.32
N CYS A 173 13.24 -1.79 -0.10
CA CYS A 173 13.34 -0.88 1.04
C CYS A 173 13.13 0.57 0.57
N ALA A 174 12.27 1.31 1.25
CA ALA A 174 12.09 2.74 1.01
C ALA A 174 11.62 3.45 2.28
N GLY A 175 12.07 4.70 2.48
CA GLY A 175 11.66 5.50 3.65
C GLY A 175 12.05 4.89 5.00
N GLY A 176 11.70 5.59 6.08
CA GLY A 176 11.95 5.21 7.47
C GLY A 176 13.42 5.23 7.93
N TYR A 177 14.38 5.22 7.01
CA TYR A 177 15.83 5.19 7.28
C TYR A 177 16.51 6.45 6.75
N GLY A 178 17.27 7.14 7.60
CA GLY A 178 17.87 8.44 7.25
C GLY A 178 16.86 9.55 6.97
N THR A 179 15.57 9.28 7.19
CA THR A 179 14.45 10.20 7.00
C THR A 179 13.41 9.97 8.08
N ASN A 180 12.63 11.00 8.36
CA ASN A 180 11.49 10.95 9.26
C ASN A 180 10.17 10.66 8.53
N LYS A 181 10.24 10.28 7.25
CA LYS A 181 9.09 9.95 6.38
C LYS A 181 8.98 8.45 6.15
N GLY A 182 7.77 7.90 6.22
CA GLY A 182 7.52 6.48 6.03
C GLY A 182 6.06 6.12 6.26
N PHE A 183 5.73 4.84 6.13
CA PHE A 183 4.40 4.32 6.40
C PHE A 183 4.22 3.92 7.87
N CYS A 184 2.99 3.61 8.25
CA CYS A 184 2.68 3.09 9.58
C CYS A 184 1.57 2.03 9.51
N GLN A 185 1.12 1.52 10.65
CA GLN A 185 0.12 0.45 10.66
C GLN A 185 -1.22 0.95 10.11
N GLY A 186 -1.87 0.12 9.30
CA GLY A 186 -3.06 0.49 8.51
C GLY A 186 -2.72 0.87 7.07
N ASP A 187 -1.48 1.30 6.79
CA ASP A 187 -1.01 1.47 5.40
C ASP A 187 -0.64 0.13 4.75
N SER A 188 -0.41 -0.91 5.56
CA SER A 188 -0.14 -2.29 5.13
C SER A 188 -1.06 -2.72 3.99
N GLY A 189 -0.50 -3.27 2.92
CA GLY A 189 -1.20 -3.61 1.69
C GLY A 189 -1.40 -2.48 0.69
N GLY A 190 -1.16 -1.22 1.10
CA GLY A 190 -1.16 -0.07 0.19
C GLY A 190 0.02 -0.10 -0.80
N PRO A 191 -0.03 0.70 -1.88
CA PRO A 191 1.01 0.70 -2.90
C PRO A 191 2.21 1.59 -2.52
N LEU A 192 3.39 1.15 -2.95
CA LEU A 192 4.53 2.01 -3.23
C LEU A 192 4.49 2.35 -4.73
N VAL A 193 4.38 3.64 -5.06
CA VAL A 193 4.23 4.11 -6.43
C VAL A 193 5.46 4.89 -6.87
N CYS A 194 6.16 4.40 -7.89
CA CYS A 194 7.31 5.08 -8.49
C CYS A 194 6.98 5.35 -9.95
N SER A 195 7.19 6.59 -10.42
CA SER A 195 6.93 6.98 -11.81
C SER A 195 5.52 6.60 -12.33
N GLY A 196 4.51 6.64 -11.44
CA GLY A 196 3.11 6.29 -11.75
C GLY A 196 2.77 4.79 -11.78
N LEU A 197 3.72 3.91 -11.46
CA LEU A 197 3.54 2.46 -11.43
C LEU A 197 3.51 1.94 -9.98
N ALA A 198 2.62 1.01 -9.66
CA ALA A 198 2.62 0.33 -8.37
C ALA A 198 3.75 -0.72 -8.34
N VAL A 199 4.91 -0.35 -7.82
CA VAL A 199 6.11 -1.21 -7.84
C VAL A 199 6.26 -2.08 -6.59
N GLY A 200 5.63 -1.69 -5.48
CA GLY A 200 5.70 -2.44 -4.24
C GLY A 200 4.42 -2.40 -3.42
N ILE A 201 4.34 -3.27 -2.42
CA ILE A 201 3.22 -3.39 -1.49
C ILE A 201 3.74 -3.15 -0.08
N VAL A 202 3.14 -2.22 0.66
CA VAL A 202 3.48 -1.94 2.05
C VAL A 202 3.37 -3.24 2.88
N SER A 203 4.48 -3.71 3.43
CA SER A 203 4.51 -4.98 4.17
C SER A 203 4.74 -4.75 5.66
N PHE A 204 5.96 -4.41 6.08
CA PHE A 204 6.27 -4.23 7.51
C PHE A 204 7.36 -3.20 7.80
N ASN A 205 7.35 -2.72 9.04
CA ASN A 205 8.40 -1.92 9.65
C ASN A 205 8.82 -2.55 10.98
N LYS A 206 9.97 -2.14 11.49
CA LYS A 206 10.54 -2.72 12.72
C LYS A 206 9.68 -2.42 13.93
N TYR A 207 9.34 -3.49 14.65
CA TYR A 207 8.55 -3.45 15.88
C TYR A 207 7.24 -2.66 15.78
N ARG A 208 6.67 -2.50 14.57
CA ARG A 208 5.49 -1.67 14.34
C ARG A 208 5.71 -0.20 14.77
N ASN A 209 6.96 0.27 14.72
CA ASN A 209 7.35 1.61 15.09
C ASN A 209 7.12 2.59 13.93
N CYS A 210 6.52 3.73 14.24
CA CYS A 210 6.30 4.82 13.28
C CYS A 210 7.04 6.09 13.68
N ASN A 211 7.94 5.99 14.66
CA ASN A 211 8.88 7.04 15.03
C ASN A 211 10.16 6.84 14.22
N TYR A 212 10.35 7.69 13.21
CA TYR A 212 11.48 7.68 12.30
C TYR A 212 12.42 8.88 12.54
N PRO A 213 13.72 8.79 12.20
CA PRO A 213 14.38 7.67 11.52
C PRO A 213 14.61 6.45 12.43
N ASP A 214 14.46 5.25 11.86
CA ASP A 214 14.75 3.95 12.46
C ASP A 214 15.43 3.08 11.37
N VAL A 215 14.96 1.86 11.11
CA VAL A 215 15.39 1.01 9.99
C VAL A 215 14.49 1.19 8.75
N PRO A 216 14.97 0.80 7.56
CA PRO A 216 14.20 0.93 6.32
C PRO A 216 12.82 0.30 6.42
N ASN A 217 11.80 0.93 5.85
CA ASN A 217 10.51 0.26 5.72
C ASN A 217 10.55 -0.72 4.55
N VAL A 218 9.87 -1.87 4.72
CA VAL A 218 9.96 -3.00 3.79
C VAL A 218 8.65 -3.17 3.03
N TYR A 219 8.78 -3.38 1.73
CA TYR A 219 7.70 -3.58 0.78
C TYR A 219 7.93 -4.88 0.02
N THR A 220 6.88 -5.60 -0.36
CA THR A 220 7.00 -6.71 -1.32
C THR A 220 7.21 -6.15 -2.73
N ASP A 221 8.18 -6.68 -3.47
CA ASP A 221 8.50 -6.29 -4.85
C ASP A 221 7.52 -6.92 -5.84
N ILE A 222 6.62 -6.12 -6.42
CA ILE A 222 5.58 -6.61 -7.34
C ILE A 222 6.18 -7.21 -8.62
N SER A 223 7.35 -6.74 -9.05
CA SER A 223 7.99 -7.24 -10.27
C SER A 223 8.27 -8.75 -10.22
N LYS A 224 8.45 -9.30 -9.02
CA LYS A 224 8.70 -10.74 -8.79
C LYS A 224 7.42 -11.59 -8.83
N TYR A 225 6.24 -10.98 -8.79
CA TYR A 225 4.95 -11.68 -8.75
C TYR A 225 4.10 -11.48 -10.00
N LEU A 226 4.60 -10.78 -11.02
CA LEU A 226 3.82 -10.48 -12.23
C LEU A 226 3.26 -11.73 -12.90
N HIS A 227 4.04 -12.83 -12.97
CA HIS A 227 3.55 -14.10 -13.50
C HIS A 227 2.35 -14.62 -12.70
N TRP A 228 2.49 -14.73 -11.38
CA TRP A 228 1.45 -15.20 -10.47
C TRP A 228 0.19 -14.31 -10.52
N ILE A 229 0.37 -12.98 -10.57
CA ILE A 229 -0.73 -12.02 -10.75
C ILE A 229 -1.47 -12.30 -12.07
N ASN A 230 -0.74 -12.40 -13.18
CA ASN A 230 -1.31 -12.60 -14.51
C ASN A 230 -2.05 -13.94 -14.64
N GLU A 231 -1.56 -15.01 -14.03
CA GLU A 231 -2.25 -16.30 -14.01
C GLU A 231 -3.63 -16.20 -13.35
N ILE A 232 -3.74 -15.48 -12.23
CA ILE A 232 -5.01 -15.29 -11.51
C ILE A 232 -5.95 -14.40 -12.31
N LEU A 233 -5.45 -13.29 -12.83
CA LEU A 233 -6.27 -12.34 -13.61
C LEU A 233 -6.79 -12.97 -14.90
N THR A 234 -5.99 -13.79 -15.59
CA THR A 234 -6.43 -14.45 -16.84
C THR A 234 -7.40 -15.61 -16.58
N THR A 235 -7.13 -16.45 -15.58
CA THR A 235 -8.01 -17.60 -15.24
C THR A 235 -9.40 -17.14 -14.84
N THR A 236 -9.50 -16.00 -14.15
CA THR A 236 -10.79 -15.49 -13.65
C THR A 236 -11.58 -14.75 -14.72
N ASN A 237 -10.93 -14.17 -15.73
CA ASN A 237 -11.63 -13.56 -16.88
C ASN A 237 -12.33 -14.59 -17.79
N LEU A 238 -12.01 -15.88 -17.63
CA LEU A 238 -12.59 -16.98 -18.40
C LEU A 238 -13.75 -17.70 -17.68
N SER A 239 -14.05 -17.32 -16.44
CA SER A 239 -15.07 -17.93 -15.56
C SER A 239 -16.23 -17.00 -15.28
#